data_AF-A0A2E2UC78-F1
#
_entry.id   AF-A0A2E2UC78-F1
#
_cell.length_a   1.000
_cell.length_b   1.000
_cell.length_c   1.000
_cell.angle_alpha   90.00
_cell.angle_beta   90.00
_cell.angle_gamma   90.00
#
_symmetry.space_group_name_H-M   'P 1'
#
loop_
_entity.id
_entity.type
_entity.pdbx_description
1 polymer ?
#
loop_
_entity_poly.entity_id
_entity_poly.type
_entity_poly.pdbx_seq_one_letter_code
_entity_poly.pdbx_strand_id
1 'polypeptide(L)'
;MKKVIASAILMSLLLSCVEPEKADNISKGSNKSSSVTLKTSQTSSNLAIKNFLQVNNTYSKLTGISPNRGDILDEYRAIQLQLPSSTDPKTLNGFNQIAATRLAFAYCDEYVDENESDFDFSSASTNRLEVQNLSLKFGDFDFDQNQDHINFLNNLEAIINDEDELVDDGNFAREKRKLMKMSCSAVLSSTYITMF
;
A
#
# COMPACT_ATOMS: atom_id res chain seq x y z
N MET A 1 37.96 -6.83 -50.51
CA MET A 1 38.95 -7.33 -49.53
C MET A 1 38.30 -7.37 -48.16
N LYS A 2 38.12 -8.57 -47.58
CA LYS A 2 37.62 -8.80 -46.20
C LYS A 2 38.53 -9.86 -45.56
N LYS A 3 39.10 -9.57 -44.40
CA LYS A 3 39.83 -10.47 -43.46
C LYS A 3 39.52 -9.92 -42.06
N VAL A 4 38.70 -10.55 -41.21
CA VAL A 4 38.88 -11.74 -40.33
C VAL A 4 39.89 -11.50 -39.20
N ILE A 5 39.55 -12.06 -38.02
CA ILE A 5 40.32 -12.36 -36.77
C ILE A 5 40.12 -11.32 -35.65
N ALA A 6 39.97 -11.61 -34.35
CA ALA A 6 39.35 -12.68 -33.53
C ALA A 6 39.57 -12.25 -32.05
N SER A 7 38.57 -12.52 -31.20
CA SER A 7 38.58 -12.90 -29.76
C SER A 7 39.81 -12.66 -28.84
N ALA A 8 39.60 -11.99 -27.70
CA ALA A 8 40.19 -12.26 -26.37
C ALA A 8 39.49 -11.37 -25.30
N ILE A 9 38.55 -11.88 -24.48
CA ILE A 9 38.69 -12.33 -23.08
C ILE A 9 39.55 -11.38 -22.19
N LEU A 10 38.97 -10.72 -21.17
CA LEU A 10 39.21 -11.02 -19.74
C LEU A 10 38.48 -10.03 -18.80
N MET A 11 37.80 -10.62 -17.82
CA MET A 11 37.27 -10.07 -16.58
C MET A 11 38.29 -9.18 -15.84
N SER A 12 37.86 -8.04 -15.29
CA SER A 12 38.52 -7.37 -14.17
C SER A 12 37.52 -6.48 -13.42
N LEU A 13 36.79 -7.09 -12.49
CA LEU A 13 36.33 -6.43 -11.27
C LEU A 13 37.56 -6.15 -10.40
N LEU A 14 37.63 -4.95 -9.82
CA LEU A 14 37.92 -4.65 -8.41
C LEU A 14 38.65 -3.31 -8.24
N LEU A 15 38.22 -2.59 -7.19
CA LEU A 15 38.97 -1.63 -6.38
C LEU A 15 39.27 -0.24 -6.97
N SER A 16 38.43 0.72 -6.56
CA SER A 16 38.91 2.07 -6.24
C SER A 16 38.02 2.74 -5.19
N CYS A 17 38.22 2.35 -3.93
CA CYS A 17 38.07 3.25 -2.79
C CYS A 17 39.48 3.77 -2.45
N VAL A 18 39.70 5.09 -2.42
CA VAL A 18 40.80 5.86 -1.79
C VAL A 18 40.57 7.34 -2.17
N GLU A 19 40.61 8.39 -1.34
CA GLU A 19 40.79 8.62 0.11
C GLU A 19 40.30 10.06 0.45
N PRO A 20 40.06 10.39 1.73
CA PRO A 20 39.77 11.73 2.21
C PRO A 20 41.04 12.44 2.72
N GLU A 21 41.28 13.69 2.32
CA GLU A 21 42.25 14.57 2.99
C GLU A 21 41.52 15.71 3.71
N LYS A 22 41.52 15.64 5.05
CA LYS A 22 42.19 16.61 5.93
C LYS A 22 41.89 16.27 7.38
N ALA A 23 42.90 15.72 8.04
CA ALA A 23 43.00 15.65 9.48
C ALA A 23 43.66 16.93 9.99
N ASP A 24 43.13 17.51 11.07
CA ASP A 24 43.93 18.30 12.00
C ASP A 24 43.55 18.00 13.45
N ASN A 25 44.51 17.32 14.10
CA ASN A 25 44.90 17.30 15.51
C ASN A 25 43.97 16.75 16.60
N ILE A 26 44.37 15.55 17.04
CA ILE A 26 43.99 14.85 18.28
C ILE A 26 44.56 15.59 19.50
N SER A 27 43.71 15.87 20.49
CA SER A 27 44.12 15.96 21.90
C SER A 27 43.46 14.84 22.70
N LYS A 28 44.31 14.12 23.44
CA LYS A 28 44.03 12.89 24.22
C LYS A 28 42.89 13.03 25.23
N GLY A 29 42.03 12.01 25.31
CA GLY A 29 41.28 11.72 26.53
C GLY A 29 40.13 10.72 26.38
N SER A 30 40.36 9.48 26.83
CA SER A 30 39.37 8.52 27.36
C SER A 30 38.25 7.99 26.44
N ASN A 31 38.32 6.69 26.17
CA ASN A 31 37.29 5.84 25.56
C ASN A 31 35.86 6.16 26.02
N LYS A 32 35.02 6.64 25.10
CA LYS A 32 33.57 6.55 25.18
C LYS A 32 33.07 5.98 23.86
N SER A 33 32.80 4.67 23.87
CA SER A 33 32.05 4.01 22.80
C SER A 33 30.64 4.62 22.80
N SER A 34 30.43 5.63 21.96
CA SER A 34 29.12 6.23 21.75
C SER A 34 28.31 5.27 20.89
N SER A 35 27.60 4.36 21.55
CA SER A 35 26.48 3.65 20.94
C SER A 35 25.47 4.71 20.48
N VAL A 36 25.20 4.75 19.19
CA VAL A 36 24.03 5.46 18.67
C VAL A 36 22.82 4.70 19.18
N THR A 37 22.30 5.14 20.33
CA THR A 37 21.04 4.66 20.87
C THR A 37 19.92 5.34 20.10
N LEU A 38 19.37 4.64 19.11
CA LEU A 38 18.03 4.94 18.62
C LEU A 38 17.09 4.79 19.81
N LYS A 39 16.55 5.90 20.33
CA LYS A 39 15.44 5.87 21.27
C LYS A 39 14.22 5.33 20.52
N THR A 40 14.09 4.00 20.48
CA THR A 40 12.81 3.35 20.28
C THR A 40 11.98 3.58 21.54
N SER A 41 11.25 4.69 21.59
CA SER A 41 10.02 4.70 22.36
C SER A 41 9.01 3.86 21.57
N GLN A 42 9.20 2.53 21.57
CA GLN A 42 8.10 1.61 21.27
C GLN A 42 7.14 1.73 22.45
N THR A 43 6.23 2.69 22.35
CA THR A 43 4.92 2.51 22.94
C THR A 43 4.34 1.33 22.20
N SER A 44 4.47 0.12 22.75
CA SER A 44 3.63 -0.99 22.32
C SER A 44 2.21 -0.64 22.75
N SER A 45 1.53 0.19 21.96
CA SER A 45 0.08 0.07 21.91
C SER A 45 -0.19 -1.39 21.57
N ASN A 46 -1.07 -2.04 22.33
CA ASN A 46 -1.54 -3.37 22.00
C ASN A 46 -2.40 -3.27 20.74
N LEU A 47 -1.77 -3.01 19.60
CA LEU A 47 -2.39 -2.91 18.29
C LEU A 47 -2.71 -4.34 17.85
N ALA A 48 -3.99 -4.68 17.81
CA ALA A 48 -4.43 -6.00 17.41
C ALA A 48 -4.64 -6.02 15.90
N ILE A 49 -3.74 -6.67 15.18
CA ILE A 49 -3.85 -6.80 13.72
C ILE A 49 -4.78 -7.98 13.41
N LYS A 50 -5.73 -7.76 12.50
CA LYS A 50 -6.61 -8.82 12.00
C LYS A 50 -5.78 -9.89 11.28
N ASN A 51 -6.09 -11.16 11.53
CA ASN A 51 -5.59 -12.22 10.67
C ASN A 51 -6.30 -12.20 9.30
N PHE A 52 -5.74 -12.90 8.30
CA PHE A 52 -6.25 -12.83 6.93
C PHE A 52 -7.71 -13.26 6.78
N LEU A 53 -8.17 -14.25 7.55
CA LEU A 53 -9.58 -14.66 7.56
C LEU A 53 -10.48 -13.55 8.15
N GLN A 54 -10.05 -12.88 9.21
CA GLN A 54 -10.76 -11.75 9.80
C GLN A 54 -10.81 -10.54 8.85
N VAL A 55 -9.75 -10.30 8.08
CA VAL A 55 -9.73 -9.29 7.02
C VAL A 55 -10.78 -9.64 5.96
N ASN A 56 -10.76 -10.87 5.43
CA ASN A 56 -11.75 -11.32 4.43
C ASN A 56 -13.20 -11.14 4.92
N ASN A 57 -13.49 -11.56 6.15
CA ASN A 57 -14.81 -11.40 6.74
C ASN A 57 -15.19 -9.92 6.95
N THR A 58 -14.22 -9.07 7.29
CA THR A 58 -14.44 -7.62 7.43
C THR A 58 -14.81 -7.02 6.08
N TYR A 59 -14.05 -7.30 5.02
CA TYR A 59 -14.32 -6.76 3.69
C TYR A 59 -15.67 -7.23 3.14
N SER A 60 -16.00 -8.52 3.28
CA SER A 60 -17.32 -9.03 2.89
C SER A 60 -18.44 -8.30 3.62
N LYS A 61 -18.29 -8.06 4.93
CA LYS A 61 -19.30 -7.35 5.73
C LYS A 61 -19.46 -5.89 5.31
N LEU A 62 -18.36 -5.18 5.05
CA LEU A 62 -18.38 -3.76 4.72
C LEU A 62 -18.90 -3.50 3.30
N THR A 63 -18.51 -4.35 2.35
CA THR A 63 -18.90 -4.20 0.94
C THR A 63 -20.24 -4.86 0.63
N GLY A 64 -20.67 -5.85 1.42
CA GLY A 64 -21.82 -6.70 1.13
C GLY A 64 -21.55 -7.78 0.09
N ILE A 65 -20.33 -7.84 -0.46
CA ILE A 65 -19.95 -8.82 -1.48
C ILE A 65 -19.66 -10.18 -0.83
N SER A 66 -20.12 -11.25 -1.48
CA SER A 66 -19.88 -12.62 -0.99
C SER A 66 -18.39 -12.98 -1.10
N PRO A 67 -17.79 -13.60 -0.06
CA PRO A 67 -16.40 -14.09 -0.13
C PRO A 67 -16.25 -15.27 -1.11
N ASN A 68 -17.36 -15.84 -1.59
CA ASN A 68 -17.39 -16.96 -2.52
C ASN A 68 -17.58 -16.52 -3.98
N ARG A 69 -17.62 -15.21 -4.26
CA ARG A 69 -17.63 -14.72 -5.64
C ARG A 69 -16.29 -15.03 -6.29
N GLY A 70 -16.32 -15.44 -7.57
CA GLY A 70 -15.20 -16.09 -8.27
C GLY A 70 -13.84 -15.43 -8.03
N ASP A 71 -13.71 -14.17 -8.43
CA ASP A 71 -12.43 -13.44 -8.38
C ASP A 71 -11.93 -13.24 -6.94
N ILE A 72 -12.84 -12.99 -5.99
CA ILE A 72 -12.50 -12.86 -4.56
C ILE A 72 -12.00 -14.19 -3.99
N LEU A 73 -12.68 -15.29 -4.31
CA LEU A 73 -12.35 -16.62 -3.82
C LEU A 73 -11.01 -17.11 -4.38
N ASP A 74 -10.78 -16.85 -5.67
CA ASP A 74 -9.54 -17.22 -6.35
C ASP A 74 -8.36 -16.41 -5.81
N GLU A 75 -8.54 -15.11 -5.59
CA GLU A 75 -7.52 -14.26 -4.98
C GLU A 75 -7.22 -14.67 -3.53
N TYR A 76 -8.25 -14.95 -2.73
CA TYR A 76 -8.08 -15.43 -1.35
C TYR A 76 -7.27 -16.74 -1.31
N ARG A 77 -7.57 -17.70 -2.19
CA ARG A 77 -6.83 -18.98 -2.29
C ARG A 77 -5.40 -18.75 -2.77
N ALA A 78 -5.20 -17.90 -3.76
CA ALA A 78 -3.88 -17.57 -4.28
C ALA A 78 -2.98 -16.97 -3.18
N ILE A 79 -3.52 -16.06 -2.37
CA ILE A 79 -2.82 -15.47 -1.22
C ILE A 79 -2.57 -16.52 -0.14
N GLN A 80 -3.57 -17.34 0.20
CA GLN A 80 -3.44 -18.37 1.25
C GLN A 80 -2.31 -19.36 0.95
N LEU A 81 -2.10 -19.72 -0.32
CA LEU A 81 -0.99 -20.58 -0.75
C LEU A 81 0.39 -19.92 -0.59
N GLN A 82 0.45 -18.59 -0.54
CA GLN A 82 1.69 -17.82 -0.38
C GLN A 82 2.00 -17.47 1.08
N LEU A 83 1.07 -17.75 2.01
CA LEU A 83 1.28 -17.44 3.42
C LEU A 83 2.38 -18.34 4.01
N PRO A 84 3.35 -17.76 4.72
CA PRO A 84 4.34 -18.54 5.45
C PRO A 84 3.67 -19.51 6.43
N SER A 85 4.20 -20.73 6.54
CA SER A 85 3.73 -21.71 7.52
C SER A 85 4.11 -21.35 8.97
N SER A 86 4.92 -20.30 9.17
CA SER A 86 5.32 -19.84 10.50
C SER A 86 4.33 -18.84 11.07
N THR A 87 4.04 -18.98 12.36
CA THR A 87 3.09 -18.13 13.09
C THR A 87 3.78 -16.99 13.84
N ASP A 88 5.02 -16.61 13.46
CA ASP A 88 5.71 -15.47 14.10
C ASP A 88 4.94 -14.17 13.78
N PRO A 89 4.42 -13.44 14.79
CA PRO A 89 3.67 -12.21 14.58
C PRO A 89 4.38 -11.17 13.71
N LYS A 90 5.73 -11.14 13.72
CA LYS A 90 6.50 -10.20 12.89
C LYS A 90 6.49 -10.57 11.40
N THR A 91 6.61 -11.86 11.08
CA THR A 91 6.51 -12.39 9.71
C THR A 91 5.06 -12.34 9.21
N LEU A 92 4.10 -12.54 10.11
CA LEU A 92 2.67 -12.39 9.82
C LEU A 92 2.32 -10.95 9.41
N ASN A 93 2.91 -9.94 10.05
CA ASN A 93 2.52 -8.54 9.88
C ASN A 93 2.78 -8.00 8.45
N GLY A 94 3.96 -8.24 7.86
CA GLY A 94 4.27 -7.73 6.51
C GLY A 94 3.48 -8.41 5.39
N PHE A 95 3.35 -9.75 5.46
CA PHE A 95 2.55 -10.51 4.50
C PHE A 95 1.07 -10.18 4.60
N ASN A 96 0.55 -9.96 5.82
CA ASN A 96 -0.85 -9.59 6.02
C ASN A 96 -1.19 -8.25 5.38
N GLN A 97 -0.27 -7.29 5.32
CA GLN A 97 -0.53 -5.99 4.67
C GLN A 97 -0.68 -6.14 3.15
N ILE A 98 0.25 -6.83 2.48
CA ILE A 98 0.16 -7.06 1.03
C ILE A 98 -1.06 -7.94 0.69
N ALA A 99 -1.30 -8.99 1.48
CA ALA A 99 -2.46 -9.86 1.37
C ALA A 99 -3.78 -9.08 1.51
N ALA A 100 -3.87 -8.22 2.53
CA ALA A 100 -5.05 -7.39 2.77
C ALA A 100 -5.28 -6.39 1.64
N THR A 101 -4.23 -5.79 1.08
CA THR A 101 -4.35 -4.89 -0.07
C THR A 101 -4.81 -5.63 -1.32
N ARG A 102 -4.21 -6.78 -1.65
CA ARG A 102 -4.61 -7.59 -2.80
C ARG A 102 -6.07 -8.05 -2.71
N LEU A 103 -6.49 -8.51 -1.53
CA LEU A 103 -7.87 -8.88 -1.31
C LEU A 103 -8.81 -7.68 -1.38
N ALA A 104 -8.39 -6.50 -0.90
CA ALA A 104 -9.16 -5.27 -1.02
C ALA A 104 -9.41 -4.87 -2.49
N PHE A 105 -8.45 -5.10 -3.38
CA PHE A 105 -8.67 -4.92 -4.83
C PHE A 105 -9.80 -5.80 -5.34
N ALA A 106 -9.76 -7.11 -5.07
CA ALA A 106 -10.80 -8.03 -5.53
C ALA A 106 -12.21 -7.66 -5.01
N TYR A 107 -12.32 -7.25 -3.74
CA TYR A 107 -13.60 -6.77 -3.19
C TYR A 107 -14.07 -5.46 -3.80
N CYS A 108 -13.17 -4.51 -4.02
CA CYS A 108 -13.50 -3.20 -4.54
C CYS A 108 -13.79 -3.21 -6.04
N ASP A 109 -13.18 -4.12 -6.80
CA ASP A 109 -13.55 -4.35 -8.19
C ASP A 109 -15.03 -4.70 -8.29
N GLU A 110 -15.45 -5.72 -7.55
CA GLU A 110 -16.83 -6.20 -7.49
C GLU A 110 -17.79 -5.16 -6.92
N TYR A 111 -17.41 -4.51 -5.83
CA TYR A 111 -18.24 -3.52 -5.16
C TYR A 111 -18.48 -2.29 -6.06
N VAL A 112 -17.43 -1.74 -6.69
CA VAL A 112 -17.58 -0.57 -7.55
C VAL A 112 -18.36 -0.92 -8.82
N ASP A 113 -18.15 -2.11 -9.39
CA ASP A 113 -18.91 -2.54 -10.57
C ASP A 113 -20.41 -2.75 -10.26
N GLU A 114 -20.76 -3.29 -9.08
CA GLU A 114 -22.18 -3.46 -8.68
C GLU A 114 -22.88 -2.16 -8.30
N ASN A 115 -22.13 -1.13 -7.88
CA ASN A 115 -22.66 0.16 -7.42
C ASN A 115 -22.27 1.30 -8.36
N GLU A 116 -21.92 1.03 -9.62
CA GLU A 116 -21.42 2.05 -10.55
C GLU A 116 -22.36 3.25 -10.66
N SER A 117 -23.67 3.00 -10.68
CA SER A 117 -24.69 4.04 -10.80
C SER A 117 -24.77 4.99 -9.60
N ASP A 118 -24.16 4.62 -8.48
CA ASP A 118 -24.23 5.37 -7.23
C ASP A 118 -23.14 6.45 -7.14
N PHE A 119 -22.17 6.44 -8.06
CA PHE A 119 -21.05 7.39 -8.07
C PHE A 119 -21.26 8.50 -9.11
N ASP A 120 -21.13 9.76 -8.69
CA ASP A 120 -21.10 10.91 -9.60
C ASP A 120 -19.68 11.49 -9.74
N PHE A 121 -19.15 11.46 -10.96
CA PHE A 121 -17.81 11.98 -11.31
C PHE A 121 -17.85 13.26 -12.16
N SER A 122 -18.95 14.00 -12.09
CA SER A 122 -19.17 15.19 -12.92
C SER A 122 -18.21 16.35 -12.63
N SER A 123 -17.55 16.39 -11.47
CA SER A 123 -16.60 17.44 -11.09
C SER A 123 -15.61 16.97 -10.01
N ALA A 124 -14.49 17.70 -9.84
CA ALA A 124 -13.52 17.42 -8.77
C ALA A 124 -14.13 17.51 -7.36
N SER A 125 -15.03 18.47 -7.13
CA SER A 125 -15.77 18.57 -5.85
C SER A 125 -16.66 17.35 -5.60
N THR A 126 -17.25 16.79 -6.65
CA THR A 126 -18.04 15.56 -6.54
C THR A 126 -17.13 14.38 -6.25
N ASN A 127 -15.98 14.28 -6.92
CA ASN A 127 -14.99 13.22 -6.68
C ASN A 127 -14.55 13.15 -5.21
N ARG A 128 -14.27 14.30 -4.59
CA ARG A 128 -13.92 14.38 -3.15
C ARG A 128 -15.08 13.88 -2.27
N LEU A 129 -16.31 14.27 -2.57
CA LEU A 129 -17.50 13.82 -1.84
C LEU A 129 -17.71 12.30 -2.00
N GLU A 130 -17.48 11.74 -3.19
CA GLU A 130 -17.63 10.30 -3.43
C GLU A 130 -16.64 9.48 -2.61
N VAL A 131 -15.35 9.84 -2.60
CA VAL A 131 -14.36 9.13 -1.78
C VAL A 131 -14.58 9.34 -0.28
N GLN A 132 -15.15 10.48 0.13
CA GLN A 132 -15.57 10.72 1.51
C GLN A 132 -16.73 9.79 1.91
N ASN A 133 -17.79 9.75 1.10
CA ASN A 133 -18.97 8.89 1.32
C ASN A 133 -18.58 7.41 1.36
N LEU A 134 -17.70 6.99 0.45
CA LEU A 134 -17.14 5.64 0.44
C LEU A 134 -16.39 5.32 1.73
N SER A 135 -15.56 6.25 2.20
CA SER A 135 -14.81 6.08 3.46
C SER A 135 -15.76 5.93 4.64
N LEU A 136 -16.76 6.82 4.75
CA LEU A 136 -17.78 6.78 5.81
C LEU A 136 -18.66 5.52 5.75
N LYS A 137 -18.81 4.89 4.58
CA LYS A 137 -19.51 3.61 4.44
C LYS A 137 -18.73 2.45 5.06
N PHE A 138 -17.40 2.50 5.00
CA PHE A 138 -16.54 1.39 5.44
C PHE A 138 -15.98 1.55 6.84
N GLY A 139 -15.81 2.78 7.33
CA GLY A 139 -15.24 3.05 8.64
C GLY A 139 -15.80 4.29 9.29
N ASP A 140 -15.48 4.45 10.57
CA ASP A 140 -15.83 5.62 11.37
C ASP A 140 -14.75 6.71 11.21
N PHE A 141 -14.83 7.44 10.10
CA PHE A 141 -13.90 8.52 9.80
C PHE A 141 -14.45 9.87 10.25
N ASP A 142 -13.76 10.49 11.20
CA ASP A 142 -13.96 11.90 11.53
C ASP A 142 -13.15 12.82 10.61
N PHE A 143 -13.75 13.30 9.52
CA PHE A 143 -13.11 14.22 8.59
C PHE A 143 -13.22 15.70 8.99
N ASP A 144 -13.77 16.01 10.18
CA ASP A 144 -13.97 17.38 10.64
C ASP A 144 -12.97 17.77 11.73
N GLN A 145 -12.64 16.84 12.63
CA GLN A 145 -11.80 17.12 13.80
C GLN A 145 -10.50 16.31 13.84
N ASN A 146 -10.42 15.18 13.11
CA ASN A 146 -9.24 14.33 13.12
C ASN A 146 -8.32 14.64 11.92
N GLN A 147 -7.15 15.23 12.20
CA GLN A 147 -6.20 15.63 11.16
C GLN A 147 -5.67 14.44 10.34
N ASP A 148 -5.51 13.26 10.93
CA ASP A 148 -5.02 12.08 10.20
C ASP A 148 -6.07 11.59 9.20
N HIS A 149 -7.34 11.62 9.59
CA HIS A 149 -8.44 11.30 8.67
C HIS A 149 -8.56 12.35 7.57
N ILE A 150 -8.41 13.64 7.89
CA ILE A 150 -8.41 14.72 6.90
C ILE A 150 -7.26 14.51 5.89
N ASN A 151 -6.05 14.19 6.37
CA ASN A 151 -4.91 13.90 5.52
C ASN A 151 -5.15 12.66 4.64
N PHE A 152 -5.76 11.62 5.21
CA PHE A 152 -6.15 10.43 4.47
C PHE A 152 -7.13 10.76 3.35
N LEU A 153 -8.17 11.57 3.62
CA LEU A 153 -9.12 12.02 2.61
C LEU A 153 -8.44 12.83 1.50
N ASN A 154 -7.46 13.67 1.82
CA ASN A 154 -6.69 14.40 0.80
C ASN A 154 -5.86 13.46 -0.09
N ASN A 155 -5.32 12.37 0.46
CA ASN A 155 -4.64 11.35 -0.35
C ASN A 155 -5.63 10.60 -1.25
N LEU A 156 -6.84 10.30 -0.77
CA LEU A 156 -7.89 9.71 -1.61
C LEU A 156 -8.34 10.66 -2.72
N GLU A 157 -8.43 11.96 -2.42
CA GLU A 157 -8.73 13.00 -3.41
C GLU A 157 -7.66 13.06 -4.49
N ALA A 158 -6.38 12.92 -4.13
CA ALA A 158 -5.29 12.85 -5.10
C ALA A 158 -5.42 11.61 -6.01
N ILE A 159 -5.84 10.46 -5.48
CA ILE A 159 -6.06 9.25 -6.28
C ILE A 159 -7.22 9.45 -7.27
N ILE A 160 -8.39 9.90 -6.81
CA ILE A 160 -9.57 9.98 -7.68
C ILE A 160 -9.47 11.06 -8.77
N ASN A 161 -8.62 12.07 -8.54
CA ASN A 161 -8.31 13.12 -9.49
C ASN A 161 -7.00 12.89 -10.26
N ASP A 162 -6.42 11.69 -10.18
CA ASP A 162 -5.22 11.38 -10.96
C ASP A 162 -5.51 11.48 -12.47
N GLU A 163 -4.56 12.05 -13.20
CA GLU A 163 -4.62 12.29 -14.66
C GLU A 163 -3.46 11.58 -15.38
N ASP A 164 -2.79 10.62 -14.72
CA ASP A 164 -1.71 9.85 -15.33
C ASP A 164 -2.20 9.04 -16.56
N GLU A 165 -1.43 9.14 -17.65
CA GLU A 165 -1.66 8.45 -18.93
C GLU A 165 -1.70 6.91 -18.76
N LEU A 166 -1.10 6.35 -17.70
CA LEU A 166 -1.18 4.92 -17.40
C LEU A 166 -2.60 4.48 -16.99
N VAL A 167 -3.41 5.40 -16.48
CA VAL A 167 -4.80 5.13 -16.08
C VAL A 167 -5.78 5.54 -17.18
N ASP A 168 -5.50 6.66 -17.86
CA ASP A 168 -6.29 7.20 -18.97
C ASP A 168 -6.10 6.37 -20.25
N ASP A 169 -7.18 5.75 -20.71
CA ASP A 169 -7.22 5.03 -21.98
C ASP A 169 -8.12 5.72 -23.02
N GLY A 170 -8.36 7.02 -22.84
CA GLY A 170 -9.20 7.88 -23.67
C GLY A 170 -10.70 7.76 -23.37
N ASN A 171 -11.09 6.99 -22.34
CA ASN A 171 -12.47 6.88 -21.89
C ASN A 171 -12.63 7.32 -20.44
N PHE A 172 -13.09 8.57 -20.27
CA PHE A 172 -13.28 9.22 -18.97
C PHE A 172 -14.09 8.39 -17.96
N ALA A 173 -15.19 7.75 -18.39
CA ALA A 173 -16.03 6.97 -17.48
C ALA A 173 -15.30 5.73 -16.96
N ARG A 174 -14.53 5.05 -17.84
CA ARG A 174 -13.73 3.89 -17.45
C ARG A 174 -12.52 4.28 -16.60
N GLU A 175 -11.87 5.40 -16.92
CA GLU A 175 -10.80 5.97 -16.11
C GLU A 175 -11.29 6.24 -14.67
N LYS A 176 -12.38 7.01 -14.52
CA LYS A 176 -12.94 7.33 -13.20
C LYS A 176 -13.38 6.09 -12.43
N ARG A 177 -13.93 5.08 -13.13
CA ARG A 177 -14.22 3.78 -12.51
C ARG A 177 -12.96 3.10 -11.98
N LYS A 178 -11.86 3.06 -12.73
CA LYS A 178 -10.58 2.50 -12.25
C LYS A 178 -10.05 3.26 -11.04
N LEU A 179 -10.08 4.60 -11.09
CA LEU A 179 -9.62 5.43 -9.98
C LEU A 179 -10.48 5.22 -8.74
N MET A 180 -11.81 5.10 -8.89
CA MET A 180 -12.71 4.76 -7.78
C MET A 180 -12.41 3.38 -7.19
N LYS A 181 -12.10 2.38 -8.03
CA LYS A 181 -11.65 1.05 -7.57
C LYS A 181 -10.37 1.18 -6.74
N MET A 182 -9.39 1.97 -7.20
CA MET A 182 -8.16 2.22 -6.44
C MET A 182 -8.42 2.94 -5.11
N SER A 183 -9.25 3.99 -5.11
CA SER A 183 -9.65 4.70 -3.89
C SER A 183 -10.36 3.77 -2.90
N CYS A 184 -11.28 2.94 -3.38
CA CYS A 184 -11.94 1.92 -2.57
C CYS A 184 -10.94 0.96 -1.93
N SER A 185 -9.98 0.45 -2.71
CA SER A 185 -8.96 -0.47 -2.20
C SER A 185 -8.05 0.20 -1.18
N ALA A 186 -7.74 1.48 -1.36
CA ALA A 186 -6.98 2.27 -0.39
C ALA A 186 -7.74 2.42 0.94
N VAL A 187 -9.06 2.66 0.89
CA VAL A 187 -9.92 2.69 2.10
C VAL A 187 -9.93 1.34 2.80
N LEU A 188 -10.28 0.26 2.10
CA LEU A 188 -10.39 -1.07 2.72
C LEU A 188 -9.04 -1.57 3.27
N SER A 189 -7.94 -1.33 2.56
CA SER A 189 -6.62 -1.76 3.01
C SER A 189 -5.97 -0.85 4.06
N SER A 190 -6.60 0.28 4.37
CA SER A 190 -6.10 1.19 5.41
C SER A 190 -6.03 0.52 6.78
N THR A 191 -5.16 1.04 7.63
CA THR A 191 -5.03 0.58 9.03
C THR A 191 -6.31 0.80 9.82
N TYR A 192 -7.13 1.81 9.46
CA TYR A 192 -8.43 2.09 10.07
C TYR A 192 -9.42 0.92 9.93
N ILE A 193 -9.27 0.09 8.90
CA ILE A 193 -10.14 -1.08 8.65
C ILE A 193 -9.47 -2.39 9.08
N THR A 194 -8.16 -2.51 8.85
CA THR A 194 -7.40 -3.75 9.01
C THR A 194 -6.81 -3.96 10.40
N MET A 195 -6.79 -2.92 11.24
CA MET A 195 -6.31 -2.97 12.63
C MET A 195 -7.43 -2.66 13.63
N PHE A 196 -7.28 -3.14 14.87
CA PHE A 196 -8.13 -2.83 16.02
C PHE A 196 -7.32 -2.14 17.12
#